data_AF-A0A933C1R0-F1
#
_entry.id   AF-A0A933C1R0-F1
#
_cell.length_a   1.000
_cell.length_b   1.000
_cell.length_c   1.000
_cell.angle_alpha   90.00
_cell.angle_beta   90.00
_cell.angle_gamma   90.00
#
_symmetry.space_group_name_H-M   'P 1'
#
loop_
_entity.id
_entity.type
_entity.pdbx_description
1 polymer ?
#
loop_
_entity_poly.entity_id
_entity_poly.type
_entity_poly.pdbx_seq_one_letter_code
_entity_poly.pdbx_strand_id
1 'polypeptide(L)' 'MASQKKPTVRIELTEEQRKKIRQATGKDAAAIEFSAEELEDRIAPSSFNPDADLA' A
#
# COMPACT_ATOMS: atom_id res chain seq x y z
N MET A 1 -2.98 21.49 18.67
CA MET A 1 -2.33 20.20 18.41
C MET A 1 -2.44 19.93 16.91
N ALA A 2 -1.44 20.30 16.11
CA ALA A 2 -1.46 20.01 14.67
C ALA A 2 -1.27 18.50 14.50
N SER A 3 -2.31 17.80 14.05
CA SER A 3 -2.24 16.37 13.75
C SER A 3 -1.20 16.17 12.65
N GLN A 4 -0.05 15.58 12.97
CA GLN A 4 0.95 15.19 11.98
C GLN A 4 0.31 14.11 11.10
N LYS A 5 -0.21 14.51 9.94
CA LYS A 5 -0.68 13.57 8.93
C LYS A 5 0.51 12.69 8.53
N LYS A 6 0.37 11.37 8.70
CA LYS A 6 1.36 10.40 8.20
C LYS A 6 1.55 10.65 6.70
N PRO A 7 2.79 10.61 6.18
CA PRO A 7 3.03 10.81 4.76
C PRO A 7 2.31 9.72 3.96
N THR A 8 1.50 10.15 2.98
CA THR A 8 0.73 9.28 2.09
C THR A 8 1.30 9.36 0.68
N VAL A 9 1.41 8.20 0.03
CA VAL A 9 1.80 8.05 -1.38
C VAL A 9 0.55 7.68 -2.18
N ARG A 10 0.23 8.51 -3.16
CA ARG A 10 -0.91 8.30 -4.06
C ARG A 10 -0.41 7.94 -5.45
N ILE A 11 -0.92 6.84 -5.98
CA ILE A 11 -0.58 6.32 -7.31
C ILE A 11 -1.83 6.41 -8.17
N GLU A 12 -1.83 7.34 -9.13
CA GLU A 12 -2.88 7.43 -10.14
C GLU A 12 -2.81 6.20 -11.06
N LEU A 13 -3.95 5.56 -11.27
CA LEU A 13 -4.02 4.35 -12.08
C LEU A 13 -4.04 4.72 -13.57
N THR A 14 -3.45 3.87 -14.40
CA THR A 14 -3.67 3.94 -15.85
C THR A 14 -5.04 3.36 -16.21
N GLU A 15 -5.54 3.67 -17.41
CA GLU A 15 -6.82 3.10 -17.88
C GLU A 15 -6.84 1.57 -17.84
N GLU A 16 -5.74 0.94 -18.24
CA GLU A 16 -5.61 -0.52 -18.20
C GLU A 16 -5.67 -1.07 -16.77
N GLN A 17 -5.02 -0.40 -15.82
CA GLN A 17 -5.05 -0.80 -14.41
C GLN A 17 -6.44 -0.63 -13.80
N ARG A 18 -7.13 0.49 -14.10
CA ARG A 18 -8.52 0.71 -13.68
C ARG A 18 -9.44 -0.39 -14.19
N LYS A 19 -9.30 -0.75 -15.47
CA LYS A 19 -10.07 -1.84 -16.08
C LYS A 19 -9.84 -3.17 -15.36
N LYS A 20 -8.58 -3.51 -15.05
CA LYS A 20 -8.25 -4.73 -14.29
C LYS A 20 -8.86 -4.72 -12.88
N ILE A 21 -8.79 -3.60 -12.17
CA ILE A 21 -9.39 -3.47 -10.83
C ILE A 21 -10.91 -3.62 -10.90
N ARG A 22 -11.56 -2.99 -11.87
CA ARG A 22 -13.00 -3.13 -12.07
C ARG A 22 -13.41 -4.55 -12.42
N GLN A 23 -12.63 -5.25 -13.24
CA GLN A 23 -12.87 -6.66 -13.55
C GLN A 23 -12.75 -7.56 -12.32
N ALA A 24 -11.74 -7.30 -11.46
CA ALA A 24 -11.49 -8.13 -10.28
C ALA A 24 -12.42 -7.82 -9.09
N THR A 25 -12.81 -6.56 -8.92
CA THR A 25 -13.50 -6.08 -7.69
C THR A 25 -14.90 -5.56 -7.94
N GLY A 26 -15.30 -5.33 -9.20
CA GLY A 26 -16.55 -4.66 -9.57
C GLY A 26 -16.56 -3.15 -9.31
N LYS A 27 -15.50 -2.58 -8.72
CA LYS A 27 -15.41 -1.17 -8.34
C LYS A 27 -14.57 -0.37 -9.33
N ASP A 28 -14.97 0.88 -9.56
CA ASP A 28 -14.17 1.84 -10.29
C ASP A 28 -13.28 2.62 -9.30
N ALA A 29 -11.99 2.71 -9.59
CA ALA A 29 -11.00 3.37 -8.74
C ALA A 29 -10.08 4.23 -9.61
N ALA A 30 -9.89 5.50 -9.24
CA ALA A 30 -9.01 6.41 -9.97
C ALA A 30 -7.53 6.27 -9.55
N ALA A 31 -7.29 6.01 -8.27
CA ALA A 31 -5.97 5.93 -7.67
C ALA A 31 -5.95 4.90 -6.53
N ILE A 32 -4.75 4.49 -6.14
CA ILE A 32 -4.51 3.74 -4.91
C ILE A 32 -3.67 4.62 -3.99
N GLU A 33 -3.99 4.61 -2.70
CA GLU A 33 -3.29 5.38 -1.68
C GLU A 33 -2.69 4.43 -0.64
N PHE A 34 -1.44 4.68 -0.27
CA PHE A 34 -0.72 3.95 0.76
C PHE A 34 -0.10 4.95 1.74
N SER A 35 0.06 4.58 2.99
CA SER A 35 0.98 5.29 3.89
C SER A 35 2.42 4.89 3.61
N ALA A 36 3.38 5.76 3.95
CA ALA A 36 4.81 5.42 3.81
C ALA A 36 5.20 4.20 4.67
N GLU A 37 4.62 4.08 5.87
CA GLU A 37 4.81 2.94 6.79
C GLU A 37 4.43 1.61 6.12
N GLU A 38 3.27 1.54 5.45
CA GLU A 38 2.86 0.34 4.70
C GLU A 38 3.80 -0.02 3.54
N LEU A 39 4.46 0.98 2.93
CA LEU A 39 5.43 0.74 1.86
C LEU A 39 6.77 0.26 2.44
N GLU A 40 7.21 0.84 3.55
CA GLU A 40 8.43 0.45 4.27
C GLU A 40 8.33 -0.99 4.77
N ASP A 41 7.21 -1.38 5.38
CA ASP A 41 6.97 -2.76 5.85
C ASP A 41 7.08 -3.80 4.71
N ARG A 42 6.71 -3.43 3.48
CA ARG A 42 6.75 -4.33 2.32
C ARG A 42 8.12 -4.41 1.65
N ILE A 43 8.88 -3.31 1.65
CA ILE A 43 10.18 -3.22 0.95
C ILE A 43 11.33 -3.61 1.88
N ALA A 44 11.27 -3.17 3.13
CA ALA A 44 12.24 -3.46 4.16
C ALA A 44 11.51 -4.01 5.40
N PRO A 45 10.98 -5.25 5.33
CA PRO A 45 10.39 -5.96 6.46
C PRO A 45 11.50 -6.20 7.50
N SER A 46 11.80 -5.17 8.28
CA SER A 46 12.85 -5.15 9.29
C SER A 46 12.29 -5.47 10.67
N SER A 47 11.10 -6.08 10.71
CA SER A 47 10.72 -7.02 11.76
C SER A 47 11.65 -8.24 11.69
N PHE A 48 12.92 -8.06 12.03
CA PHE A 48 13.76 -9.15 12.50
C PHE A 48 13.06 -9.74 13.72
N ASN A 49 12.29 -10.80 13.48
CA ASN A 49 11.58 -11.54 14.49
C ASN A 49 12.43 -12.79 14.76
N PRO A 50 13.30 -12.81 15.78
CA PRO A 50 14.25 -13.91 16.00
C PRO A 50 13.57 -15.27 16.21
N ASP A 51 12.28 -15.29 16.55
CA ASP A 51 11.47 -16.49 16.71
C ASP A 51 10.86 -17.04 15.39
N ALA A 52 10.88 -16.29 14.29
CA ALA A 52 10.28 -16.72 13.03
C ALA A 52 11.22 -17.58 12.15
N ASP A 53 12.52 -17.62 12.46
CA ASP A 53 13.55 -18.33 11.69
C ASP A 53 13.89 -19.73 12.29
N LEU A 54 13.24 -20.12 13.39
CA LEU A 54 13.47 -21.39 14.11
C LEU A 54 12.34 -22.44 13.97
N ALA A 55 11.44 -22.27 13.00
CA ALA A 55 10.32 -23.21 12.75
C ALA A 55 10.51 -24.02 11.46
#